data_AF-A0A356K885-F1
#
_entry.id   AF-A0A356K885-F1
#
_cell.length_a   1.000
_cell.length_b   1.000
_cell.length_c   1.000
_cell.angle_alpha   90.00
_cell.angle_beta   90.00
_cell.angle_gamma   90.00
#
_symmetry.space_group_name_H-M   'P 1'
#
loop_
_entity.id
_entity.type
_entity.pdbx_description
1 polymer ?
#
loop_
_entity_poly.entity_id
_entity_poly.type
_entity_poly.pdbx_seq_one_letter_code
_entity_poly.pdbx_strand_id
1 'polypeptide(L)'
;AMFHYRWYYEQDIEQAGAILPRWRALTRSTQEIDQLSTMIKERQISRLYVVGSNDTTAPVIEASYKRFLDLFAAHIKNGPFVLGRRPGASDFGLYGQLTQLATFDPTPLAITMERAPDVHAWVSIVEDLSGLEPSNDDWFERDALPETLKALLSEVGRTYVPALLANAKAVDEGAETMTTEIDGCVWEQTPFPYQAKCLQWIRQEFVRLDPEDRGVVGDVLAGTGCERLF
;
A
#
# COMPACT_ATOMS: atom_id res chain seq x y z
N ALA A 1 -2.78 5.84 1.79
CA ALA A 1 -4.21 5.54 2.04
C ALA A 1 -4.49 5.07 3.46
N MET A 2 -4.01 3.89 3.91
CA MET A 2 -4.42 3.29 5.20
C MET A 2 -4.31 4.24 6.40
N PHE A 3 -3.14 4.82 6.63
CA PHE A 3 -2.93 5.70 7.79
C PHE A 3 -3.78 6.98 7.73
N HIS A 4 -4.01 7.49 6.51
CA HIS A 4 -4.91 8.63 6.29
C HIS A 4 -6.34 8.27 6.67
N TYR A 5 -6.95 7.28 6.01
CA TYR A 5 -8.34 6.91 6.30
C TYR A 5 -8.58 6.59 7.78
N ARG A 6 -7.67 5.80 8.40
CA ARG A 6 -7.83 5.39 9.81
C ARG A 6 -7.88 6.54 10.80
N TRP A 7 -7.04 7.55 10.61
CA TRP A 7 -6.80 8.59 11.61
C TRP A 7 -7.30 9.98 11.19
N TYR A 8 -7.92 10.10 10.02
CA TYR A 8 -8.47 11.35 9.51
C TYR A 8 -9.97 11.47 9.74
N TYR A 9 -10.71 10.38 9.64
CA TYR A 9 -12.17 10.35 9.81
C TYR A 9 -12.58 9.79 11.17
N GLU A 10 -13.57 10.42 11.80
CA GLU A 10 -14.00 10.10 13.18
C GLU A 10 -14.48 8.64 13.32
N GLN A 11 -15.25 8.12 12.36
CA GLN A 11 -15.76 6.75 12.44
C GLN A 11 -14.63 5.71 12.43
N ASP A 12 -13.58 5.96 11.64
CA ASP A 12 -12.40 5.11 11.55
C ASP A 12 -11.52 5.22 12.80
N ILE A 13 -11.36 6.43 13.35
CA ILE A 13 -10.69 6.66 14.63
C ILE A 13 -11.39 5.89 15.76
N GLU A 14 -12.72 5.94 15.82
CA GLU A 14 -13.50 5.24 16.83
C GLU A 14 -13.39 3.72 16.69
N GLN A 15 -13.51 3.19 15.46
CA GLN A 15 -13.31 1.77 15.19
C GLN A 15 -11.90 1.30 15.59
N ALA A 16 -10.87 2.05 15.19
CA ALA A 16 -9.48 1.74 15.52
C ALA A 16 -9.25 1.79 17.04
N GLY A 17 -9.74 2.83 17.72
CA GLY A 17 -9.60 2.94 19.17
C GLY A 17 -10.37 1.85 19.94
N ALA A 18 -11.50 1.39 19.42
CA ALA A 18 -12.21 0.27 20.02
C ALA A 18 -11.43 -1.05 19.89
N ILE A 19 -10.79 -1.32 18.76
CA ILE A 19 -10.25 -2.65 18.47
C ILE A 19 -8.73 -2.77 18.71
N LEU A 20 -7.92 -1.79 18.33
CA LEU A 20 -6.46 -1.89 18.42
C LEU A 20 -5.93 -2.19 19.84
N PRO A 21 -6.46 -1.60 20.93
CA PRO A 21 -6.05 -1.98 22.27
C PRO A 21 -6.35 -3.46 22.60
N ARG A 22 -7.51 -3.95 22.14
CA ARG A 22 -8.00 -5.31 22.43
C ARG A 22 -7.17 -6.37 21.71
N TRP A 23 -6.69 -6.10 20.50
CA TRP A 23 -5.75 -7.01 19.81
C TRP A 23 -4.47 -7.31 20.60
N ARG A 24 -4.05 -6.40 21.49
CA ARG A 24 -2.85 -6.57 22.32
C ARG A 24 -3.13 -6.91 23.78
N ALA A 25 -4.37 -6.72 24.23
CA ALA A 25 -4.72 -6.73 25.65
C ALA A 25 -6.15 -7.25 25.92
N LEU A 26 -6.58 -8.29 25.19
CA LEU A 26 -7.96 -8.79 25.18
C LEU A 26 -8.57 -9.07 26.57
N THR A 27 -7.75 -9.51 27.52
CA THR A 27 -8.19 -9.91 28.87
C THR A 27 -8.19 -8.77 29.89
N ARG A 28 -7.82 -7.55 29.51
CA ARG A 28 -7.83 -6.39 30.41
C ARG A 28 -9.25 -5.87 30.68
N SER A 29 -9.39 -5.14 31.78
CA SER A 29 -10.64 -4.49 32.12
C SER A 29 -11.02 -3.41 31.09
N THR A 30 -12.32 -3.10 31.00
CA THR A 30 -12.83 -2.01 30.14
C THR A 30 -12.12 -0.68 30.42
N GLN A 31 -11.91 -0.35 31.70
CA GLN A 31 -11.23 0.89 32.09
C GLN A 31 -9.79 0.97 31.57
N GLU A 32 -9.04 -0.12 31.64
CA GLU A 32 -7.68 -0.16 31.09
C GLU A 32 -7.69 -0.07 29.56
N ILE A 33 -8.67 -0.70 28.90
CA ILE A 33 -8.83 -0.60 27.45
C ILE A 33 -9.17 0.83 27.01
N ASP A 34 -10.03 1.53 27.74
CA ASP A 34 -10.41 2.91 27.43
C ASP A 34 -9.21 3.86 27.54
N GLN A 35 -8.36 3.68 28.57
CA GLN A 35 -7.11 4.43 28.70
C GLN A 35 -6.15 4.17 27.53
N LEU A 36 -6.00 2.92 27.11
CA LEU A 36 -5.18 2.57 25.96
C LEU A 36 -5.74 3.12 24.65
N SER A 37 -7.07 3.11 24.49
CA SER A 37 -7.78 3.66 23.34
C SER A 37 -7.47 5.14 23.19
N THR A 38 -7.68 5.94 24.23
CA THR A 38 -7.37 7.38 24.23
C THR A 38 -5.91 7.64 23.86
N MET A 39 -4.97 6.96 24.52
CA MET A 39 -3.54 7.11 24.26
C MET A 39 -3.15 6.76 22.81
N ILE A 40 -3.74 5.70 22.24
CA ILE A 40 -3.48 5.30 20.86
C ILE A 40 -4.05 6.33 19.88
N LYS A 41 -5.31 6.76 20.05
CA LYS A 41 -5.96 7.76 19.18
C LYS A 41 -5.16 9.05 19.14
N GLU A 42 -4.88 9.65 20.30
CA GLU A 42 -4.13 10.91 20.41
C GLU A 42 -2.74 10.82 19.76
N ARG A 43 -2.02 9.72 20.03
CA ARG A 43 -0.68 9.50 19.47
C ARG A 43 -0.68 9.34 17.96
N GLN A 44 -1.70 8.70 17.37
CA GLN A 44 -1.70 8.43 15.94
C GLN A 44 -2.23 9.62 15.14
N ILE A 45 -3.28 10.30 15.62
CA ILE A 45 -3.80 11.54 15.03
C ILE A 45 -2.70 12.61 14.98
N SER A 46 -1.95 12.78 16.08
CA SER A 46 -0.83 13.74 16.12
C SER A 46 0.31 13.42 15.15
N ARG A 47 0.30 12.26 14.48
CA ARG A 47 1.34 11.82 13.52
C ARG A 47 0.88 11.83 12.07
N LEU A 48 -0.32 12.31 11.75
CA LEU A 48 -0.79 12.44 10.36
C LEU A 48 0.21 13.19 9.46
N TYR A 49 0.86 14.23 10.01
CA TYR A 49 1.87 15.01 9.28
C TYR A 49 3.08 14.19 8.82
N VAL A 50 3.43 13.11 9.55
CA VAL A 50 4.59 12.26 9.24
C VAL A 50 4.40 11.54 7.91
N VAL A 51 3.15 11.27 7.54
CA VAL A 51 2.79 10.58 6.29
C VAL A 51 2.21 11.54 5.25
N GLY A 52 2.40 12.85 5.43
CA GLY A 52 1.93 13.89 4.51
C GLY A 52 0.41 14.00 4.42
N SER A 53 -0.34 13.44 5.36
CA SER A 53 -1.82 13.45 5.35
C SER A 53 -2.37 14.74 5.94
N ASN A 54 -3.09 15.52 5.14
CA ASN A 54 -3.81 16.73 5.55
C ASN A 54 -4.90 17.05 4.50
N ASP A 55 -5.66 18.12 4.71
CA ASP A 55 -6.77 18.52 3.82
C ASP A 55 -6.32 18.80 2.36
N THR A 56 -5.06 19.17 2.15
CA THR A 56 -4.51 19.43 0.81
C THR A 56 -4.22 18.13 0.05
N THR A 57 -3.64 17.14 0.73
CA THR A 57 -3.23 15.85 0.11
C THR A 57 -4.31 14.78 0.16
N ALA A 58 -5.32 14.91 1.03
CA ALA A 58 -6.41 13.96 1.19
C ALA A 58 -7.09 13.59 -0.15
N PRO A 59 -7.48 14.54 -1.03
CA PRO A 59 -8.09 14.20 -2.31
C PRO A 59 -7.21 13.31 -3.20
N VAL A 60 -5.88 13.51 -3.18
CA VAL A 60 -4.93 12.69 -3.95
C VAL A 60 -4.78 11.29 -3.36
N ILE A 61 -4.69 11.19 -2.02
CA ILE A 61 -4.61 9.91 -1.32
C ILE A 61 -5.83 9.05 -1.61
N GLU A 62 -7.02 9.65 -1.51
CA GLU A 62 -8.27 8.95 -1.73
C GLU A 62 -8.50 8.58 -3.19
N ALA A 63 -8.16 9.48 -4.13
CA ALA A 63 -8.26 9.20 -5.55
C ALA A 63 -7.34 8.04 -5.95
N SER A 64 -6.11 7.99 -5.41
CA SER A 64 -5.20 6.87 -5.64
C SER A 64 -5.76 5.56 -5.11
N TYR A 65 -6.37 5.56 -3.91
CA TYR A 65 -7.01 4.34 -3.38
C TYR A 65 -8.16 3.85 -4.28
N LYS A 66 -9.03 4.77 -4.74
CA LYS A 66 -10.15 4.44 -5.63
C LYS A 66 -9.65 3.87 -6.97
N ARG A 67 -8.61 4.45 -7.56
CA ARG A 67 -7.98 3.90 -8.79
C ARG A 67 -7.35 2.54 -8.54
N PHE A 68 -6.62 2.38 -7.43
CA PHE A 68 -6.05 1.09 -7.05
C PHE A 68 -7.12 -0.01 -6.97
N LEU A 69 -8.27 0.27 -6.33
CA LEU A 69 -9.37 -0.69 -6.24
C LEU A 69 -9.88 -1.13 -7.62
N ASP A 70 -10.15 -0.15 -8.50
CA ASP A 70 -10.64 -0.43 -9.85
C ASP A 70 -9.61 -1.25 -10.66
N LEU A 71 -8.33 -0.91 -10.56
CA LEU A 71 -7.22 -1.58 -11.24
C LEU A 71 -6.98 -2.99 -10.70
N PHE A 72 -6.98 -3.17 -9.37
CA PHE A 72 -6.70 -4.44 -8.73
C PHE A 72 -7.85 -5.43 -8.96
N ALA A 73 -9.10 -4.96 -8.86
CA ALA A 73 -10.27 -5.77 -9.20
C ALA A 73 -10.28 -6.23 -10.67
N ALA A 74 -9.82 -5.37 -11.59
CA ALA A 74 -9.64 -5.77 -12.99
C ALA A 74 -8.49 -6.78 -13.16
N HIS A 75 -7.40 -6.62 -12.41
CA HIS A 75 -6.22 -7.46 -12.51
C HIS A 75 -6.46 -8.90 -12.04
N ILE A 76 -7.07 -9.10 -10.87
CA ILE A 76 -7.29 -10.43 -10.26
C ILE A 76 -8.20 -11.36 -11.09
N LYS A 77 -8.84 -10.85 -12.15
CA LYS A 77 -9.60 -11.64 -13.13
C LYS A 77 -8.70 -12.44 -14.08
N ASN A 78 -7.42 -12.08 -14.21
CA ASN A 78 -6.43 -12.82 -15.02
C ASN A 78 -5.79 -13.98 -14.23
N GLY A 79 -5.85 -13.90 -12.91
CA GLY A 79 -5.34 -14.86 -11.94
C GLY A 79 -5.53 -14.25 -10.55
N PRO A 80 -5.89 -15.05 -9.51
CA PRO A 80 -6.26 -14.50 -8.21
C PRO A 80 -5.09 -13.83 -7.46
N PHE A 81 -3.87 -13.81 -8.00
CA PHE A 81 -2.69 -13.19 -7.41
C PHE A 81 -1.97 -12.30 -8.43
N VAL A 82 -1.15 -11.36 -7.94
CA VAL A 82 -0.52 -10.30 -8.76
C VAL A 82 0.32 -10.84 -9.91
N LEU A 83 0.92 -12.01 -9.74
CA LEU A 83 1.79 -12.62 -10.75
C LEU A 83 1.27 -13.99 -11.21
N GLY A 84 -0.01 -14.29 -11.01
CA GLY A 84 -0.64 -15.49 -11.57
C GLY A 84 -1.66 -16.17 -10.65
N ARG A 85 -1.55 -17.48 -10.56
CA ARG A 85 -2.45 -18.39 -9.84
C ARG A 85 -1.91 -18.82 -8.48
N ARG A 86 -0.72 -18.34 -8.11
CA ARG A 86 -0.10 -18.56 -6.79
C ARG A 86 0.23 -17.25 -6.07
N PRO A 87 0.21 -17.24 -4.73
CA PRO A 87 0.63 -16.08 -3.96
C PRO A 87 2.13 -15.84 -4.10
N GLY A 88 2.50 -14.56 -4.17
CA GLY A 88 3.87 -14.07 -4.10
C GLY A 88 4.05 -12.98 -3.03
N ALA A 89 5.27 -12.45 -2.94
CA ALA A 89 5.60 -11.38 -1.99
C ALA A 89 4.75 -10.12 -2.20
N SER A 90 4.38 -9.81 -3.45
CA SER A 90 3.48 -8.71 -3.81
C SER A 90 2.12 -8.85 -3.15
N ASP A 91 1.55 -10.05 -3.15
CA ASP A 91 0.22 -10.32 -2.61
C ASP A 91 0.20 -10.12 -1.10
N PHE A 92 1.23 -10.60 -0.38
CA PHE A 92 1.34 -10.39 1.06
C PHE A 92 1.57 -8.91 1.43
N GLY A 93 2.31 -8.17 0.59
CA GLY A 93 2.45 -6.72 0.73
C GLY A 93 1.12 -5.98 0.59
N LEU A 94 0.31 -6.34 -0.41
CA LEU A 94 -1.02 -5.78 -0.63
C LEU A 94 -1.99 -6.19 0.49
N TYR A 95 -2.04 -7.47 0.84
CA TYR A 95 -2.87 -8.04 1.90
C TYR A 95 -2.70 -7.29 3.23
N GLY A 96 -1.46 -7.00 3.64
CA GLY A 96 -1.20 -6.25 4.87
C GLY A 96 -1.87 -4.87 4.92
N GLN A 97 -1.96 -4.16 3.77
CA GLN A 97 -2.66 -2.87 3.71
C GLN A 97 -4.17 -3.05 3.54
N LEU A 98 -4.60 -4.03 2.75
CA LEU A 98 -6.00 -4.25 2.42
C LEU A 98 -6.81 -4.84 3.57
N THR A 99 -6.20 -5.60 4.48
CA THR A 99 -6.86 -6.00 5.75
C THR A 99 -7.31 -4.80 6.58
N GLN A 100 -6.71 -3.63 6.37
CA GLN A 100 -7.10 -2.41 7.05
C GLN A 100 -8.14 -1.65 6.22
N LEU A 101 -7.80 -1.40 4.95
CA LEU A 101 -8.58 -0.57 4.04
C LEU A 101 -9.87 -1.22 3.50
N ALA A 102 -9.83 -2.53 3.23
CA ALA A 102 -10.91 -3.25 2.55
C ALA A 102 -11.79 -4.07 3.49
N THR A 103 -11.43 -4.21 4.78
CA THR A 103 -12.18 -5.06 5.72
C THR A 103 -12.35 -4.49 7.13
N PHE A 104 -11.56 -3.50 7.57
CA PHE A 104 -11.54 -3.05 8.96
C PHE A 104 -12.02 -1.61 9.17
N ASP A 105 -11.39 -0.64 8.50
CA ASP A 105 -11.69 0.79 8.68
C ASP A 105 -13.01 1.15 7.93
N PRO A 106 -14.05 1.72 8.58
CA PRO A 106 -15.39 1.85 7.99
C PRO A 106 -15.45 2.68 6.69
N THR A 107 -14.72 3.79 6.61
CA THR A 107 -14.77 4.68 5.44
C THR A 107 -14.20 4.01 4.18
N PRO A 108 -12.95 3.49 4.18
CA PRO A 108 -12.40 2.83 3.00
C PRO A 108 -13.08 1.47 2.73
N LEU A 109 -13.64 0.80 3.75
CA LEU A 109 -14.47 -0.40 3.54
C LEU A 109 -15.72 -0.06 2.73
N ALA A 110 -16.45 1.00 3.07
CA ALA A 110 -17.64 1.40 2.31
C ALA A 110 -17.30 1.70 0.84
N ILE A 111 -16.19 2.40 0.58
CA ILE A 111 -15.68 2.66 -0.77
C ILE A 111 -15.34 1.36 -1.50
N THR A 112 -14.72 0.41 -0.79
CA THR A 112 -14.36 -0.90 -1.35
C THR A 112 -15.60 -1.68 -1.75
N MET A 113 -16.62 -1.74 -0.89
CA MET A 113 -17.86 -2.45 -1.18
C MET A 113 -18.65 -1.83 -2.33
N GLU A 114 -18.60 -0.50 -2.48
CA GLU A 114 -19.23 0.22 -3.59
C GLU A 114 -18.53 -0.07 -4.94
N ARG A 115 -17.19 -0.07 -4.95
CA ARG A 115 -16.40 -0.08 -6.19
C ARG A 115 -15.90 -1.46 -6.60
N ALA A 116 -15.41 -2.23 -5.64
CA ALA A 116 -14.59 -3.40 -5.85
C ALA A 116 -14.84 -4.47 -4.77
N PRO A 117 -16.07 -5.02 -4.67
CA PRO A 117 -16.37 -6.07 -3.70
C PRO A 117 -15.50 -7.33 -3.89
N ASP A 118 -14.98 -7.56 -5.10
CA ASP A 118 -14.01 -8.63 -5.39
C ASP A 118 -12.73 -8.47 -4.57
N VAL A 119 -12.30 -7.24 -4.25
CA VAL A 119 -11.11 -6.97 -3.44
C VAL A 119 -11.37 -7.29 -1.97
N HIS A 120 -12.57 -7.01 -1.46
CA HIS A 120 -12.98 -7.45 -0.12
C HIS A 120 -12.95 -8.98 -0.02
N ALA A 121 -13.55 -9.68 -0.99
CA ALA A 121 -13.55 -11.14 -1.04
C ALA A 121 -12.13 -11.71 -1.17
N TRP A 122 -11.27 -11.06 -1.96
CA TRP A 122 -9.87 -11.43 -2.09
C TRP A 122 -9.13 -11.41 -0.75
N VAL A 123 -9.33 -10.38 0.08
CA VAL A 123 -8.71 -10.34 1.41
C VAL A 123 -9.15 -11.53 2.27
N SER A 124 -10.43 -11.88 2.26
CA SER A 124 -10.95 -13.03 3.01
C SER A 124 -10.38 -14.38 2.52
N ILE A 125 -10.09 -14.50 1.23
CA ILE A 125 -9.43 -15.70 0.68
C ILE A 125 -7.96 -15.75 1.11
N VAL A 126 -7.25 -14.62 1.03
CA VAL A 126 -5.81 -14.56 1.35
C VAL A 126 -5.53 -14.68 2.85
N GLU A 127 -6.51 -14.43 3.71
CA GLU A 127 -6.41 -14.67 5.15
C GLU A 127 -6.06 -16.12 5.50
N ASP A 128 -6.59 -17.09 4.75
CA ASP A 128 -6.30 -18.51 4.92
C ASP A 128 -6.11 -19.22 3.57
N LEU A 129 -4.84 -19.41 3.21
CA LEU A 129 -4.43 -20.16 2.01
C LEU A 129 -4.12 -21.64 2.31
N SER A 130 -4.57 -22.16 3.46
CA SER A 130 -4.35 -23.57 3.83
C SER A 130 -4.91 -24.51 2.75
N GLY A 131 -4.12 -25.51 2.40
CA GLY A 131 -4.48 -26.49 1.35
C GLY A 131 -4.19 -26.05 -0.08
N LEU A 132 -3.66 -24.83 -0.29
CA LEU A 132 -3.11 -24.45 -1.59
C LEU A 132 -1.77 -25.16 -1.83
N GLU A 133 -1.64 -25.85 -2.96
CA GLU A 133 -0.41 -26.51 -3.40
C GLU A 133 0.15 -25.80 -4.65
N PRO A 134 0.82 -24.63 -4.50
CA PRO A 134 1.30 -23.86 -5.64
C PRO A 134 2.47 -24.54 -6.35
N SER A 135 2.44 -24.52 -7.67
CA SER A 135 3.50 -25.02 -8.55
C SER A 135 4.24 -23.86 -9.24
N ASN A 136 5.24 -24.16 -10.07
CA ASN A 136 5.89 -23.14 -10.90
C ASN A 136 5.04 -22.74 -12.11
N ASP A 137 4.17 -23.64 -12.58
CA ASP A 137 3.28 -23.40 -13.72
C ASP A 137 2.12 -22.44 -13.36
N ASP A 138 2.01 -22.08 -12.07
CA ASP A 138 1.03 -21.12 -11.58
C ASP A 138 1.50 -19.66 -11.69
N TRP A 139 2.74 -19.38 -12.09
CA TRP A 139 3.16 -18.03 -12.45
C TRP A 139 2.59 -17.63 -13.82
N PHE A 140 2.42 -16.34 -14.06
CA PHE A 140 2.28 -15.87 -15.44
C PHE A 140 3.58 -16.11 -16.21
N GLU A 141 3.43 -16.53 -17.46
CA GLU A 141 4.56 -16.59 -18.40
C GLU A 141 5.11 -15.19 -18.65
N ARG A 142 6.43 -15.09 -18.79
CA ARG A 142 7.14 -13.81 -18.90
C ARG A 142 6.70 -12.98 -20.10
N ASP A 143 6.33 -13.64 -21.20
CA ASP A 143 5.86 -13.02 -22.45
C ASP A 143 4.33 -12.92 -22.55
N ALA A 144 3.60 -13.34 -21.51
CA ALA A 144 2.14 -13.32 -21.44
C ALA A 144 1.61 -12.59 -20.19
N LEU A 145 2.34 -11.58 -19.71
CA LEU A 145 1.90 -10.74 -18.61
C LEU A 145 0.67 -9.91 -19.01
N PRO A 146 -0.38 -9.84 -18.17
CA PRO A 146 -1.58 -9.09 -18.52
C PRO A 146 -1.34 -7.58 -18.47
N GLU A 147 -1.92 -6.82 -19.39
CA GLU A 147 -1.86 -5.35 -19.40
C GLU A 147 -2.33 -4.70 -18.08
N THR A 148 -3.19 -5.40 -17.33
CA THR A 148 -3.64 -4.97 -16.00
C THR A 148 -2.51 -4.90 -14.97
N LEU A 149 -1.46 -5.73 -15.11
CA LEU A 149 -0.25 -5.61 -14.28
C LEU A 149 0.48 -4.30 -14.57
N LYS A 150 0.64 -3.95 -15.85
CA LYS A 150 1.25 -2.68 -16.26
C LYS A 150 0.44 -1.49 -15.75
N ALA A 151 -0.89 -1.59 -15.77
CA ALA A 151 -1.77 -0.55 -15.24
C ALA A 151 -1.61 -0.37 -13.71
N LEU A 152 -1.48 -1.46 -12.94
CA LEU A 152 -1.17 -1.40 -11.50
C LEU A 152 0.20 -0.74 -11.24
N LEU A 153 1.24 -1.15 -11.96
CA LEU A 153 2.56 -0.55 -11.86
C LEU A 153 2.56 0.92 -12.25
N SER A 154 1.72 1.32 -13.22
CA SER A 154 1.57 2.72 -13.60
C SER A 154 0.96 3.58 -12.50
N GLU A 155 0.01 3.05 -11.72
CA GLU A 155 -0.50 3.76 -10.53
C GLU A 155 0.59 3.92 -9.46
N VAL A 156 1.44 2.91 -9.26
CA VAL A 156 2.60 2.99 -8.36
C VAL A 156 3.61 4.04 -8.84
N GLY A 157 3.94 4.05 -10.14
CA GLY A 157 4.85 5.00 -10.76
C GLY A 157 4.34 6.43 -10.77
N ARG A 158 3.02 6.60 -10.88
CA ARG A 158 2.32 7.89 -10.79
C ARG A 158 2.36 8.49 -9.39
N THR A 159 2.23 7.66 -8.35
CA THR A 159 1.97 8.14 -6.98
C THR A 159 3.13 7.92 -6.03
N TYR A 160 3.59 6.69 -5.86
CA TYR A 160 4.58 6.33 -4.84
C TYR A 160 6.01 6.63 -5.26
N VAL A 161 6.34 6.46 -6.55
CA VAL A 161 7.71 6.68 -7.05
C VAL A 161 8.20 8.12 -6.85
N PRO A 162 7.44 9.18 -7.18
CA PRO A 162 7.84 10.56 -6.89
C PRO A 162 8.11 10.78 -5.39
N ALA A 163 7.22 10.30 -4.51
CA ALA A 163 7.38 10.39 -3.07
C ALA A 163 8.64 9.69 -2.56
N LEU A 164 8.89 8.46 -3.04
CA LEU A 164 10.03 7.65 -2.60
C LEU A 164 11.37 8.27 -3.02
N LEU A 165 11.47 8.79 -4.24
CA LEU A 165 12.67 9.45 -4.74
C LEU A 165 12.93 10.78 -4.03
N ALA A 166 11.90 11.61 -3.85
CA ALA A 166 12.02 12.87 -3.12
C ALA A 166 12.40 12.63 -1.65
N ASN A 167 11.83 11.59 -1.02
CA ASN A 167 12.17 11.19 0.34
C ASN A 167 13.63 10.76 0.46
N ALA A 168 14.12 9.92 -0.45
CA ALA A 168 15.52 9.49 -0.44
C ALA A 168 16.48 10.67 -0.59
N LYS A 169 16.19 11.59 -1.53
CA LYS A 169 16.96 12.82 -1.71
C LYS A 169 16.99 13.67 -0.43
N ALA A 170 15.83 13.92 0.18
CA ALA A 170 15.74 14.72 1.40
C ALA A 170 16.48 14.09 2.59
N VAL A 171 16.47 12.76 2.71
CA VAL A 171 17.26 12.03 3.72
C VAL A 171 18.76 12.18 3.46
N ASP A 172 19.21 12.02 2.22
CA ASP A 172 20.62 12.14 1.85
C ASP A 172 21.15 13.56 2.07
N GLU A 173 20.30 14.57 1.87
CA GLU A 173 20.63 15.99 2.09
C GLU A 173 20.49 16.42 3.56
N GLY A 174 19.96 15.56 4.43
CA GLY A 174 19.69 15.91 5.84
C GLY A 174 18.62 17.01 5.99
N ALA A 175 17.69 17.12 5.03
CA ALA A 175 16.64 18.11 5.04
C ALA A 175 15.62 17.85 6.17
N GLU A 176 15.00 18.91 6.68
CA GLU A 176 13.94 18.79 7.70
C GLU A 176 12.58 18.46 7.08
N THR A 177 12.38 18.81 5.80
CA THR A 177 11.13 18.62 5.06
C THR A 177 11.43 18.08 3.67
N MET A 178 10.65 17.09 3.24
CA MET A 178 10.60 16.63 1.85
C MET A 178 9.38 17.25 1.18
N THR A 179 9.59 17.84 0.01
CA THR A 179 8.53 18.38 -0.86
C THR A 179 8.64 17.76 -2.25
N THR A 180 7.51 17.36 -2.82
CA THR A 180 7.39 16.89 -4.22
C THR A 180 6.01 17.25 -4.77
N GLU A 181 5.78 16.99 -6.04
CA GLU A 181 4.44 16.98 -6.64
C GLU A 181 3.97 15.54 -6.85
N ILE A 182 2.72 15.26 -6.47
CA ILE A 182 2.03 13.99 -6.74
C ILE A 182 0.66 14.33 -7.32
N ASP A 183 0.42 13.91 -8.55
CA ASP A 183 -0.87 14.11 -9.22
C ASP A 183 -1.31 15.59 -9.31
N GLY A 184 -0.36 16.51 -9.52
CA GLY A 184 -0.60 17.95 -9.57
C GLY A 184 -0.78 18.60 -8.20
N CYS A 185 -0.63 17.85 -7.10
CA CYS A 185 -0.73 18.35 -5.74
C CYS A 185 0.66 18.44 -5.10
N VAL A 186 0.91 19.55 -4.39
CA VAL A 186 2.10 19.70 -3.56
C VAL A 186 2.00 18.73 -2.38
N TRP A 187 3.00 17.87 -2.26
CA TRP A 187 3.12 16.89 -1.20
C TRP A 187 4.29 17.24 -0.30
N GLU A 188 4.03 17.44 0.98
CA GLU A 188 5.05 17.71 1.99
C GLU A 188 4.96 16.74 3.15
N GLN A 189 6.10 16.22 3.60
CA GLN A 189 6.20 15.39 4.80
C GLN A 189 7.61 15.44 5.41
N THR A 190 7.73 14.98 6.65
CA THR A 190 9.04 14.73 7.26
C THR A 190 9.78 13.61 6.51
N PRO A 191 11.07 13.78 6.14
CA PRO A 191 11.85 12.72 5.54
C PRO A 191 11.89 11.47 6.41
N PHE A 192 11.74 10.30 5.79
CA PHE A 192 11.57 9.03 6.46
C PHE A 192 12.74 8.08 6.12
N PRO A 193 13.74 7.92 7.01
CA PRO A 193 14.96 7.16 6.72
C PRO A 193 14.70 5.70 6.31
N TYR A 194 13.67 5.08 6.87
CA TYR A 194 13.33 3.70 6.54
C TYR A 194 12.83 3.57 5.09
N GLN A 195 12.09 4.55 4.56
CA GLN A 195 11.66 4.53 3.15
C GLN A 195 12.86 4.70 2.20
N ALA A 196 13.84 5.55 2.55
CA ALA A 196 15.09 5.63 1.79
C ALA A 196 15.85 4.29 1.77
N LYS A 197 15.87 3.57 2.89
CA LYS A 197 16.42 2.21 2.95
C LYS A 197 15.65 1.22 2.06
N CYS A 198 14.32 1.31 2.02
CA CYS A 198 13.52 0.48 1.12
C CYS A 198 13.85 0.73 -0.35
N LEU A 199 14.09 1.98 -0.76
CA LEU A 199 14.54 2.28 -2.13
C LEU A 199 15.88 1.60 -2.44
N GLN A 200 16.83 1.64 -1.50
CA GLN A 200 18.12 0.97 -1.67
C GLN A 200 17.94 -0.55 -1.84
N TRP A 201 17.05 -1.18 -1.06
CA TRP A 201 16.74 -2.61 -1.21
C TRP A 201 16.12 -2.93 -2.56
N ILE A 202 15.18 -2.12 -3.04
CA ILE A 202 14.58 -2.29 -4.38
C ILE A 202 15.67 -2.27 -5.46
N ARG A 203 16.57 -1.28 -5.42
CA ARG A 203 17.70 -1.17 -6.36
C ARG A 203 18.65 -2.35 -6.27
N GLN A 204 18.93 -2.82 -5.06
CA GLN A 204 19.80 -3.98 -4.84
C GLN A 204 19.19 -5.26 -5.43
N GLU A 205 17.89 -5.50 -5.23
CA GLU A 205 17.21 -6.66 -5.82
C GLU A 205 17.23 -6.60 -7.36
N PHE A 206 17.00 -5.42 -7.96
CA PHE A 206 17.07 -5.27 -9.42
C PHE A 206 18.49 -5.52 -9.97
N VAL A 207 19.54 -5.06 -9.26
CA VAL A 207 20.94 -5.31 -9.64
C VAL A 207 21.36 -6.77 -9.37
N ARG A 208 20.65 -7.51 -8.51
CA ARG A 208 20.90 -8.94 -8.26
C ARG A 208 20.39 -9.84 -9.37
N LEU A 209 19.39 -9.40 -10.14
CA LEU A 209 18.92 -10.12 -11.32
C LEU A 209 20.06 -10.32 -12.31
N ASP A 210 20.10 -11.47 -12.98
CA ASP A 210 20.99 -11.67 -14.11
C ASP A 210 20.62 -10.72 -15.28
N PRO A 211 21.51 -10.53 -16.27
CA PRO A 211 21.27 -9.58 -17.35
C PRO A 211 19.99 -9.84 -18.17
N GLU A 212 19.59 -11.10 -18.32
CA GLU A 212 18.40 -11.47 -19.09
C GLU A 212 17.13 -11.13 -18.29
N ASP A 213 17.06 -11.58 -17.04
CA ASP A 213 15.95 -11.29 -16.12
C ASP A 213 15.79 -9.80 -15.87
N ARG A 214 16.90 -9.06 -15.75
CA ARG A 214 16.88 -7.61 -15.59
C ARG A 214 16.33 -6.91 -16.84
N GLY A 215 16.64 -7.42 -18.03
CA GLY A 215 16.07 -6.92 -19.28
C GLY A 215 14.55 -7.08 -19.29
N VAL A 216 14.05 -8.28 -18.97
CA VAL A 216 12.61 -8.57 -18.89
C VAL A 216 11.92 -7.66 -17.88
N VAL A 217 12.45 -7.51 -16.67
CA VAL A 217 11.86 -6.62 -15.66
C VAL A 217 11.91 -5.16 -16.13
N GLY A 218 12.99 -4.73 -16.78
CA GLY A 218 13.11 -3.41 -17.38
C GLY A 218 11.99 -3.12 -18.38
N ASP A 219 11.70 -4.07 -19.27
CA ASP A 219 10.63 -3.95 -20.28
C ASP A 219 9.23 -3.90 -19.64
N VAL A 220 8.99 -4.68 -18.58
CA VAL A 220 7.74 -4.64 -17.81
C VAL A 220 7.52 -3.28 -17.14
N LEU A 221 8.59 -2.71 -16.59
CA LEU A 221 8.53 -1.41 -15.92
C LEU A 221 8.47 -0.24 -16.91
N ALA A 222 8.91 -0.41 -18.15
CA ALA A 222 9.03 0.66 -19.12
C ALA A 222 7.69 1.39 -19.36
N GLY A 223 7.71 2.70 -19.12
CA GLY A 223 6.57 3.58 -19.31
C GLY A 223 5.53 3.55 -18.18
N THR A 224 5.83 2.87 -17.07
CA THR A 224 4.97 2.87 -15.88
C THR A 224 5.32 4.01 -14.91
N GLY A 225 6.50 4.61 -15.05
CA GLY A 225 7.09 5.53 -14.07
C GLY A 225 7.94 4.82 -13.02
N CYS A 226 7.80 3.50 -12.84
CA CYS A 226 8.62 2.71 -11.93
C CYS A 226 10.06 2.52 -12.42
N GLU A 227 10.31 2.66 -13.73
CA GLU A 227 11.66 2.62 -14.29
C GLU A 227 12.59 3.68 -13.68
N ARG A 228 12.03 4.80 -13.19
CA ARG A 228 12.78 5.89 -12.52
C ARG A 228 13.41 5.48 -11.19
N LEU A 229 13.06 4.31 -10.65
CA LEU A 229 13.65 3.80 -9.43
C LEU A 229 15.08 3.31 -9.64
N PHE A 230 15.52 3.03 -10.87
CA PHE A 230 16.78 2.36 -11.17
C PHE A 230 17.78 3.24 -11.92
#